data_AF-A0A7X7ISB7-F1
#
_entry.id   AF-A0A7X7ISB7-F1
#
_cell.length_a   1.000
_cell.length_b   1.000
_cell.length_c   1.000
_cell.angle_alpha   90.00
_cell.angle_beta   90.00
_cell.angle_gamma   90.00
#
_symmetry.space_group_name_H-M   'P 1'
#
loop_
_entity.id
_entity.type
_entity.pdbx_description
1 polymer ?
#
loop_
_entity_poly.entity_id
_entity_poly.type
_entity_poly.pdbx_seq_one_letter_code
_entity_poly.pdbx_strand_id
1 'polypeptide(L)'
;MIGPRRTRLWACAGLIVAAALFAVAICLHRAGPIDEDAAGANRVAGQTVGIDRAIDAAADYMVGHCDEHGQFTYLAYLDPKVEVDDEYNVIRHAGAIYALAAAHRRSPSPDKLEAMQRSVAFLRRETLGPVPGRPDMLAVYSPPDIEGTNRPLQAKLGGAGLGLVALLSVEQIEPGSIPLEELRALGRFVLFMQKPDGSFFADYYPDARGRDPDAISLYYPGEAALGLLMLYEKDPQSDWLHAAARAIAYLARSRRGAAQVEADHWALLATARLWPLRDECSPPLPPETLQRHAVQICRQILDTRDAISGPIRETGCLTPDGRTCPTATRVEGLAAALTFLPDDEATLRDDIRRTIARAAGFLISSQIRQGPHAGGIPGAVEVSRESASTRDRVSHSTEIRIDYVQHALSALIQWEELAAAADRSENRATVSAENE
;
A
#
# COMPACT_ATOMS: atom_id res chain seq x y z
N MET A 1 25.23 -65.02 56.39
CA MET A 1 25.40 -64.26 55.13
C MET A 1 24.26 -63.26 55.05
N ILE A 2 24.60 -61.99 55.29
CA ILE A 2 23.74 -60.93 55.84
C ILE A 2 23.92 -59.65 54.99
N GLY A 3 22.81 -59.09 54.46
CA GLY A 3 22.55 -57.68 54.12
C GLY A 3 23.53 -56.91 53.21
N PRO A 4 23.29 -55.61 52.90
CA PRO A 4 22.23 -54.66 53.33
C PRO A 4 21.40 -54.08 52.12
N ARG A 5 20.18 -53.50 52.23
CA ARG A 5 19.69 -52.31 53.01
C ARG A 5 20.33 -50.98 52.51
N ARG A 6 19.71 -49.78 52.46
CA ARG A 6 18.51 -49.18 53.08
C ARG A 6 18.33 -47.71 52.58
N THR A 7 17.10 -47.27 52.32
CA THR A 7 16.28 -46.21 52.99
C THR A 7 16.64 -44.73 52.89
N ARG A 8 15.57 -43.96 52.62
CA ARG A 8 15.37 -42.54 52.87
C ARG A 8 15.21 -42.19 54.38
N LEU A 9 15.31 -40.88 54.64
CA LEU A 9 14.61 -40.03 55.64
C LEU A 9 15.26 -39.77 57.02
N TRP A 10 15.38 -38.45 57.28
CA TRP A 10 15.19 -37.70 58.53
C TRP A 10 16.32 -37.79 59.57
N ALA A 11 16.57 -36.83 60.44
CA ALA A 11 16.29 -35.40 60.63
C ALA A 11 16.96 -35.05 61.97
N CYS A 12 17.41 -33.80 62.14
CA CYS A 12 17.65 -33.10 63.41
C CYS A 12 18.70 -33.64 64.41
N ALA A 13 19.64 -32.77 64.82
CA ALA A 13 19.65 -32.15 66.17
C ALA A 13 21.05 -31.62 66.61
N GLY A 14 21.05 -30.48 67.34
CA GLY A 14 22.03 -30.16 68.41
C GLY A 14 23.19 -29.22 68.02
N LEU A 15 23.15 -27.88 68.10
CA LEU A 15 23.10 -26.92 69.23
C LEU A 15 24.44 -26.69 70.00
N ILE A 16 24.74 -25.39 70.26
CA ILE A 16 25.66 -24.72 71.24
C ILE A 16 26.73 -23.83 70.54
N VAL A 17 27.01 -22.53 70.81
CA VAL A 17 26.51 -21.42 71.68
C VAL A 17 27.16 -20.08 71.19
N ALA A 18 26.40 -18.94 71.25
CA ALA A 18 26.72 -17.49 71.40
C ALA A 18 27.89 -16.78 70.62
N ALA A 19 27.92 -15.48 70.28
CA ALA A 19 27.26 -14.25 70.74
C ALA A 19 27.41 -13.07 69.72
N ALA A 20 26.56 -12.04 69.90
CA ALA A 20 26.75 -10.60 69.58
C ALA A 20 26.40 -10.00 68.17
N LEU A 21 25.19 -9.41 68.10
CA LEU A 21 24.81 -8.07 67.58
C LEU A 21 25.69 -7.39 66.51
N PHE A 22 25.14 -7.02 65.34
CA PHE A 22 25.00 -5.62 64.89
C PHE A 22 24.19 -5.51 63.58
N ALA A 23 23.29 -4.51 63.56
CA ALA A 23 22.47 -3.91 62.51
C ALA A 23 22.50 -4.43 61.05
N VAL A 24 21.29 -4.68 60.54
CA VAL A 24 20.94 -4.81 59.12
C VAL A 24 21.18 -3.49 58.39
N ALA A 25 22.05 -3.50 57.38
CA ALA A 25 22.05 -2.54 56.28
C ALA A 25 22.38 -3.30 54.99
N ILE A 26 21.33 -3.70 54.28
CA ILE A 26 21.42 -4.37 52.98
C ILE A 26 22.00 -3.36 51.97
N CYS A 27 23.23 -3.62 51.52
CA CYS A 27 23.77 -3.04 50.30
C CYS A 27 23.03 -3.63 49.10
N LEU A 28 21.96 -2.97 48.65
CA LEU A 28 21.46 -3.12 47.29
C LEU A 28 22.02 -1.97 46.46
N HIS A 29 22.82 -2.35 45.48
CA HIS A 29 23.24 -1.52 44.36
C HIS A 29 22.02 -0.78 43.79
N ARG A 30 22.04 0.56 43.84
CA ARG A 30 21.14 1.41 43.06
C ARG A 30 21.53 1.28 41.58
N ALA A 31 20.91 0.33 40.88
CA ALA A 31 20.58 0.59 39.48
C ALA A 31 19.52 1.70 39.51
N GLY A 32 19.86 2.87 38.94
CA GLY A 32 18.85 3.92 38.71
C GLY A 32 17.73 3.36 37.83
N PRO A 33 16.53 3.96 37.87
CA PRO A 33 15.46 3.57 36.97
C PRO A 33 15.99 3.66 35.54
N ILE A 34 15.96 2.54 34.82
CA ILE A 34 16.12 2.55 33.38
C ILE A 34 14.90 3.31 32.89
N ASP A 35 15.17 4.47 32.29
CA ASP A 35 14.18 5.37 31.75
C ASP A 35 13.58 4.72 30.49
N GLU A 36 12.58 3.84 30.70
CA GLU A 36 11.84 3.16 29.63
C GLU A 36 11.19 4.17 28.68
N ASP A 37 10.84 5.36 29.19
CA ASP A 37 10.27 6.46 28.42
C ASP A 37 11.31 7.07 27.47
N ALA A 38 12.55 7.29 27.92
CA ALA A 38 13.64 7.77 27.04
C ALA A 38 14.05 6.72 25.98
N ALA A 39 14.00 5.43 26.32
CA ALA A 39 14.26 4.34 25.37
C ALA A 39 13.12 4.18 24.34
N GLY A 40 11.87 4.35 24.77
CA GLY A 40 10.68 4.41 23.92
C GLY A 40 10.72 5.60 22.97
N ALA A 41 10.98 6.81 23.48
CA ALA A 41 11.08 8.03 22.69
C ALA A 41 12.23 7.98 21.65
N ASN A 42 13.39 7.44 22.02
CA ASN A 42 14.50 7.25 21.06
C ASN A 42 14.19 6.18 19.99
N ARG A 43 13.40 5.14 20.33
CA ARG A 43 12.98 4.12 19.37
C ARG A 43 11.95 4.68 18.39
N VAL A 44 10.99 5.48 18.86
CA VAL A 44 10.01 6.17 18.01
C VAL A 44 10.71 7.19 17.11
N ALA A 45 11.56 8.07 17.67
CA ALA A 45 12.32 9.04 16.88
C ALA A 45 13.25 8.37 15.85
N GLY A 46 13.91 7.26 16.20
CA GLY A 46 14.74 6.48 15.28
C GLY A 46 13.94 5.79 14.16
N GLN A 47 12.70 5.37 14.44
CA GLN A 47 11.77 4.85 13.43
C GLN A 47 11.30 5.96 12.48
N THR A 48 10.97 7.15 13.00
CA THR A 48 10.54 8.33 12.21
C THR A 48 11.67 8.84 11.29
N VAL A 49 12.92 8.87 11.76
CA VAL A 49 14.07 9.22 10.90
C VAL A 49 14.35 8.15 9.83
N GLY A 50 14.04 6.88 10.13
CA GLY A 50 14.21 5.78 9.19
C GLY A 50 13.19 5.79 8.04
N ILE A 51 11.94 6.14 8.33
CA ILE A 51 10.86 6.19 7.32
C ILE A 51 11.01 7.40 6.39
N ASP A 52 11.33 8.58 6.94
CA ASP A 52 11.55 9.82 6.16
C ASP A 52 12.60 9.62 5.08
N ARG A 53 13.78 9.08 5.46
CA ARG A 53 14.86 8.77 4.51
C ARG A 53 14.47 7.73 3.46
N ALA A 54 13.66 6.75 3.84
CA ALA A 54 13.24 5.71 2.90
C ALA A 54 12.24 6.25 1.87
N ILE A 55 11.33 7.13 2.30
CA ILE A 55 10.39 7.84 1.43
C ILE A 55 11.16 8.71 0.44
N ASP A 56 12.09 9.53 0.91
CA ASP A 56 12.88 10.42 0.05
C ASP A 56 13.72 9.62 -0.95
N ALA A 57 14.41 8.56 -0.49
CA ALA A 57 15.20 7.71 -1.39
C ALA A 57 14.34 7.03 -2.47
N ALA A 58 13.13 6.55 -2.13
CA ALA A 58 12.23 5.95 -3.12
C ALA A 58 11.71 6.99 -4.13
N ALA A 59 11.39 8.20 -3.68
CA ALA A 59 10.98 9.29 -4.56
C ALA A 59 12.12 9.71 -5.50
N ASP A 60 13.34 9.86 -4.97
CA ASP A 60 14.53 10.21 -5.75
C ASP A 60 14.86 9.13 -6.78
N TYR A 61 14.70 7.85 -6.43
CA TYR A 61 14.81 6.74 -7.39
C TYR A 61 13.83 6.92 -8.54
N MET A 62 12.55 7.20 -8.26
CA MET A 62 11.52 7.38 -9.30
C MET A 62 11.81 8.60 -10.19
N VAL A 63 12.30 9.70 -9.61
CA VAL A 63 12.73 10.89 -10.38
C VAL A 63 13.89 10.54 -11.32
N GLY A 64 14.90 9.83 -10.81
CA GLY A 64 16.07 9.41 -11.60
C GLY A 64 15.75 8.35 -12.66
N HIS A 65 14.66 7.59 -12.48
CA HIS A 65 14.16 6.60 -13.43
C HIS A 65 12.96 7.11 -14.24
N CYS A 66 12.81 8.43 -14.38
CA CYS A 66 11.87 9.07 -15.30
C CYS A 66 12.67 9.86 -16.33
N ASP A 67 12.65 9.39 -17.59
CA ASP A 67 13.45 9.98 -18.66
C ASP A 67 12.97 11.37 -19.08
N GLU A 68 13.69 11.99 -20.02
CA GLU A 68 13.39 13.32 -20.54
C GLU A 68 12.07 13.40 -21.33
N HIS A 69 11.57 12.26 -21.84
CA HIS A 69 10.29 12.16 -22.54
C HIS A 69 9.11 11.92 -21.59
N GLY A 70 9.41 11.69 -20.30
CA GLY A 70 8.48 11.42 -19.23
C GLY A 70 8.16 9.94 -19.03
N GLN A 71 8.77 9.04 -19.80
CA GLN A 71 8.58 7.61 -19.61
C GLN A 71 9.43 7.16 -18.42
N PHE A 72 8.81 6.47 -17.47
CA PHE A 72 9.55 5.81 -16.41
C PHE A 72 10.26 4.55 -16.91
N THR A 73 11.40 4.17 -16.34
CA THR A 73 11.95 2.82 -16.50
C THR A 73 10.98 1.81 -15.87
N TYR A 74 10.40 0.93 -16.69
CA TYR A 74 9.43 -0.05 -16.19
C TYR A 74 10.09 -1.15 -15.36
N LEU A 75 11.18 -1.71 -15.86
CA LEU A 75 11.91 -2.83 -15.26
C LEU A 75 13.41 -2.54 -15.33
N ALA A 76 14.10 -2.79 -14.22
CA ALA A 76 15.56 -2.76 -14.13
C ALA A 76 16.05 -4.01 -13.39
N TYR A 77 17.17 -4.57 -13.82
CA TYR A 77 17.86 -5.64 -13.09
C TYR A 77 19.08 -5.09 -12.35
N LEU A 78 19.36 -5.65 -11.17
CA LEU A 78 20.53 -5.27 -10.36
C LEU A 78 21.85 -5.64 -11.03
N ASP A 79 21.86 -6.70 -11.85
CA ASP A 79 23.00 -7.02 -12.70
C ASP A 79 22.83 -6.31 -14.06
N PRO A 80 23.67 -5.31 -14.39
CA PRO A 80 23.56 -4.54 -15.63
C PRO A 80 23.84 -5.38 -16.89
N LYS A 81 24.25 -6.64 -16.75
CA LYS A 81 24.47 -7.57 -17.87
C LYS A 81 23.19 -8.31 -18.29
N VAL A 82 22.14 -8.25 -17.50
CA VAL A 82 20.86 -8.88 -17.84
C VAL A 82 20.16 -7.98 -18.84
N GLU A 83 19.88 -8.52 -20.02
CA GLU A 83 19.08 -7.84 -21.04
C GLU A 83 17.65 -7.64 -20.51
N VAL A 84 17.10 -6.45 -20.75
CA VAL A 84 15.75 -6.08 -20.36
C VAL A 84 14.89 -6.13 -21.60
N ASP A 85 13.77 -6.85 -21.55
CA ASP A 85 12.77 -6.83 -22.62
C ASP A 85 12.11 -5.44 -22.69
N ASP A 86 11.72 -5.00 -23.89
CA ASP A 86 11.05 -3.72 -24.15
C ASP A 86 9.58 -3.66 -23.63
N GLU A 87 9.28 -4.33 -22.51
CA GLU A 87 7.93 -4.34 -21.93
C GLU A 87 7.60 -3.01 -21.24
N TYR A 88 6.35 -2.56 -21.40
CA TYR A 88 5.82 -1.43 -20.66
C TYR A 88 4.40 -1.67 -20.16
N ASN A 89 4.02 -0.93 -19.10
CA ASN A 89 2.67 -0.98 -18.58
C ASN A 89 2.15 0.42 -18.25
N VAL A 90 1.23 0.91 -19.08
CA VAL A 90 0.63 2.25 -18.94
C VAL A 90 -0.11 2.44 -17.61
N ILE A 91 -0.72 1.38 -17.08
CA ILE A 91 -1.42 1.43 -15.79
C ILE A 91 -0.42 1.68 -14.65
N ARG A 92 0.75 1.03 -14.70
CA ARG A 92 1.81 1.23 -13.69
C ARG A 92 2.47 2.59 -13.82
N HIS A 93 2.59 3.13 -15.04
CA HIS A 93 3.00 4.51 -15.25
C HIS A 93 2.08 5.49 -14.51
N ALA A 94 0.76 5.36 -14.67
CA ALA A 94 -0.21 6.21 -13.99
C ALA A 94 -0.11 6.07 -12.45
N GLY A 95 0.05 4.85 -11.95
CA GLY A 95 0.31 4.61 -10.52
C GLY A 95 1.58 5.30 -10.01
N ALA A 96 2.65 5.32 -10.80
CA ALA A 96 3.89 5.98 -10.44
C ALA A 96 3.74 7.51 -10.32
N ILE A 97 2.98 8.14 -11.22
CA ILE A 97 2.61 9.55 -11.10
C ILE A 97 1.88 9.80 -9.78
N TYR A 98 0.91 8.95 -9.43
CA TYR A 98 0.16 9.06 -8.17
C TYR A 98 1.06 9.02 -6.94
N ALA A 99 2.00 8.06 -6.87
CA ALA A 99 2.94 7.95 -5.76
C ALA A 99 3.91 9.13 -5.68
N LEU A 100 4.43 9.60 -6.82
CA LEU A 100 5.33 10.75 -6.87
C LEU A 100 4.61 12.05 -6.46
N ALA A 101 3.34 12.21 -6.82
CA ALA A 101 2.49 13.31 -6.38
C ALA A 101 2.25 13.28 -4.86
N ALA A 102 2.03 12.11 -4.28
CA ALA A 102 1.97 11.98 -2.82
C ALA A 102 3.30 12.38 -2.16
N ALA A 103 4.44 11.94 -2.70
CA ALA A 103 5.75 12.32 -2.18
C ALA A 103 6.04 13.81 -2.31
N HIS A 104 5.62 14.47 -3.39
CA HIS A 104 5.75 15.92 -3.56
C HIS A 104 4.85 16.69 -2.59
N ARG A 105 3.58 16.26 -2.37
CA ARG A 105 2.71 16.90 -1.36
C ARG A 105 3.29 16.80 0.04
N ARG A 106 3.91 15.67 0.38
CA ARG A 106 4.60 15.46 1.65
C ARG A 106 5.83 16.36 1.78
N SER A 107 6.70 16.37 0.78
CA SER A 107 7.96 17.11 0.76
C SER A 107 8.19 17.71 -0.64
N PRO A 108 7.75 18.96 -0.86
CA PRO A 108 7.84 19.62 -2.16
C PRO A 108 9.28 19.73 -2.65
N SER A 109 9.50 19.35 -3.91
CA SER A 109 10.81 19.43 -4.57
C SER A 109 10.61 19.80 -6.05
N PRO A 110 11.42 20.72 -6.62
CA PRO A 110 11.41 21.03 -8.04
C PRO A 110 11.61 19.79 -8.91
N ASP A 111 12.56 18.91 -8.56
CA ASP A 111 12.86 17.72 -9.36
C ASP A 111 11.68 16.75 -9.41
N LYS A 112 10.97 16.59 -8.28
CA LYS A 112 9.72 15.79 -8.21
C LYS A 112 8.64 16.43 -9.08
N LEU A 113 8.51 17.76 -9.05
CA LEU A 113 7.51 18.50 -9.85
C LEU A 113 7.78 18.35 -11.35
N GLU A 114 9.02 18.58 -11.78
CA GLU A 114 9.42 18.44 -13.18
C GLU A 114 9.21 17.00 -13.67
N ALA A 115 9.49 15.99 -12.84
CA ALA A 115 9.24 14.58 -13.14
C ALA A 115 7.76 14.26 -13.30
N MET A 116 6.91 14.78 -12.42
CA MET A 116 5.46 14.67 -12.56
C MET A 116 4.94 15.33 -13.83
N GLN A 117 5.42 16.54 -14.15
CA GLN A 117 4.98 17.28 -15.34
C GLN A 117 5.32 16.51 -16.63
N ARG A 118 6.56 16.02 -16.77
CA ARG A 118 6.96 15.25 -17.97
C ARG A 118 6.26 13.90 -18.07
N SER A 119 6.07 13.19 -16.96
CA SER A 119 5.35 11.91 -16.96
C SER A 119 3.85 12.07 -17.26
N VAL A 120 3.19 13.11 -16.73
CA VAL A 120 1.83 13.48 -17.16
C VAL A 120 1.78 13.82 -18.65
N ALA A 121 2.78 14.55 -19.16
CA ALA A 121 2.85 14.88 -20.58
C ALA A 121 3.01 13.62 -21.45
N PHE A 122 3.80 12.63 -21.01
CA PHE A 122 3.89 11.31 -21.64
C PHE A 122 2.52 10.62 -21.64
N LEU A 123 1.87 10.47 -20.48
CA LEU A 123 0.58 9.80 -20.37
C LEU A 123 -0.45 10.42 -21.31
N ARG A 124 -0.55 11.77 -21.33
CA ARG A 124 -1.50 12.51 -22.19
C ARG A 124 -1.18 12.40 -23.68
N ARG A 125 0.09 12.51 -24.06
CA ARG A 125 0.49 12.50 -25.47
C ARG A 125 0.39 11.11 -26.09
N GLU A 126 0.82 10.09 -25.34
CA GLU A 126 1.04 8.76 -25.88
C GLU A 126 -0.14 7.82 -25.69
N THR A 127 -1.00 8.06 -24.68
CA THR A 127 -2.00 7.06 -24.27
C THR A 127 -3.43 7.57 -24.28
N LEU A 128 -3.65 8.88 -24.13
CA LEU A 128 -5.00 9.44 -24.18
C LEU A 128 -5.49 9.53 -25.62
N GLY A 129 -6.67 8.98 -25.88
CA GLY A 129 -7.29 9.05 -27.20
C GLY A 129 -8.82 9.03 -27.15
N PRO A 130 -9.48 9.50 -28.22
CA PRO A 130 -10.93 9.48 -28.32
C PRO A 130 -11.46 8.05 -28.41
N VAL A 131 -12.69 7.85 -27.94
CA VAL A 131 -13.42 6.59 -28.11
C VAL A 131 -14.20 6.63 -29.44
N PRO A 132 -14.01 5.68 -30.37
CA PRO A 132 -14.69 5.69 -31.67
C PRO A 132 -16.22 5.80 -31.57
N GLY A 133 -16.79 6.79 -32.27
CA GLY A 133 -18.22 7.08 -32.25
C GLY A 133 -18.74 7.69 -30.95
N ARG A 134 -17.84 8.14 -30.04
CA ARG A 134 -18.14 8.81 -28.76
C ARG A 134 -17.16 9.97 -28.54
N PRO A 135 -17.30 11.09 -29.27
CA PRO A 135 -16.33 12.19 -29.27
C PRO A 135 -16.23 12.92 -27.91
N ASP A 136 -17.19 12.72 -27.02
CA ASP A 136 -17.20 13.20 -25.65
C ASP A 136 -16.41 12.30 -24.69
N MET A 137 -15.85 11.17 -25.13
CA MET A 137 -15.13 10.24 -24.26
C MET A 137 -13.65 10.15 -24.64
N LEU A 138 -12.81 10.15 -23.62
CA LEU A 138 -11.39 9.82 -23.74
C LEU A 138 -11.15 8.51 -23.00
N ALA A 139 -10.24 7.70 -23.52
CA ALA A 139 -9.74 6.50 -22.85
C ALA A 139 -8.23 6.60 -22.70
N VAL A 140 -7.70 5.90 -21.69
CA VAL A 140 -6.26 5.61 -21.58
C VAL A 140 -6.02 4.29 -22.29
N TYR A 141 -5.44 4.35 -23.48
CA TYR A 141 -5.07 3.18 -24.27
C TYR A 141 -3.72 2.61 -23.83
N SER A 142 -3.52 1.35 -24.16
CA SER A 142 -2.26 0.61 -24.06
C SER A 142 -1.73 0.38 -25.49
N PRO A 143 -0.96 1.31 -26.09
CA PRO A 143 -0.44 1.14 -27.44
C PRO A 143 0.54 -0.03 -27.52
N PRO A 144 0.42 -0.94 -28.50
CA PRO A 144 1.26 -2.14 -28.56
C PRO A 144 2.75 -1.85 -28.74
N ASP A 145 3.07 -0.78 -29.48
CA ASP A 145 4.41 -0.24 -29.70
C ASP A 145 5.03 0.35 -28.43
N ILE A 146 4.22 0.89 -27.53
CA ILE A 146 4.68 1.38 -26.23
C ILE A 146 4.77 0.25 -25.20
N GLU A 147 3.77 -0.64 -25.13
CA GLU A 147 3.75 -1.77 -24.18
C GLU A 147 4.70 -2.92 -24.56
N GLY A 148 5.37 -2.85 -25.71
CA GLY A 148 6.27 -3.91 -26.18
C GLY A 148 5.55 -5.22 -26.44
N THR A 149 4.31 -5.15 -26.94
CA THR A 149 3.43 -6.32 -27.05
C THR A 149 2.82 -6.45 -28.44
N ASN A 150 2.49 -7.68 -28.84
CA ASN A 150 1.76 -7.96 -30.08
C ASN A 150 0.23 -7.98 -29.88
N ARG A 151 -0.25 -7.59 -28.69
CA ARG A 151 -1.69 -7.50 -28.41
C ARG A 151 -2.30 -6.34 -29.22
N PRO A 152 -3.59 -6.42 -29.60
CA PRO A 152 -4.25 -5.30 -30.24
C PRO A 152 -4.35 -4.10 -29.30
N LEU A 153 -4.41 -2.89 -29.87
CA LEU A 153 -4.70 -1.66 -29.14
C LEU A 153 -5.97 -1.85 -28.31
N GLN A 154 -5.90 -1.49 -27.03
CA GLN A 154 -7.00 -1.64 -26.08
C GLN A 154 -6.91 -0.58 -25.00
N ALA A 155 -8.06 -0.22 -24.42
CA ALA A 155 -8.12 0.53 -23.18
C ALA A 155 -8.56 -0.41 -22.06
N LYS A 156 -7.77 -0.44 -20.99
CA LYS A 156 -8.08 -1.23 -19.79
C LYS A 156 -8.76 -0.30 -18.78
N LEU A 157 -9.80 -0.78 -18.10
CA LEU A 157 -10.53 -0.01 -17.08
C LEU A 157 -9.58 0.57 -16.02
N GLY A 158 -8.61 -0.22 -15.56
CA GLY A 158 -7.61 0.23 -14.60
C GLY A 158 -6.73 1.36 -15.12
N GLY A 159 -6.45 1.39 -16.42
CA GLY A 159 -5.74 2.50 -17.06
C GLY A 159 -6.53 3.80 -17.03
N ALA A 160 -7.84 3.75 -17.28
CA ALA A 160 -8.70 4.92 -17.16
C ALA A 160 -8.87 5.38 -15.70
N GLY A 161 -9.05 4.43 -14.77
CA GLY A 161 -9.15 4.68 -13.34
C GLY A 161 -7.89 5.33 -12.77
N LEU A 162 -6.73 4.70 -12.93
CA LEU A 162 -5.46 5.27 -12.47
C LEU A 162 -5.01 6.48 -13.28
N GLY A 163 -5.38 6.58 -14.56
CA GLY A 163 -5.17 7.78 -15.35
C GLY A 163 -5.88 8.99 -14.74
N LEU A 164 -7.15 8.84 -14.32
CA LEU A 164 -7.85 9.88 -13.56
C LEU A 164 -7.11 10.20 -12.25
N VAL A 165 -6.74 9.19 -11.47
CA VAL A 165 -6.01 9.37 -10.19
C VAL A 165 -4.71 10.15 -10.40
N ALA A 166 -3.93 9.79 -11.41
CA ALA A 166 -2.66 10.44 -11.76
C ALA A 166 -2.86 11.90 -12.14
N LEU A 167 -3.75 12.17 -13.11
CA LEU A 167 -3.99 13.52 -13.62
C LEU A 167 -4.59 14.43 -12.54
N LEU A 168 -5.55 13.93 -11.75
CA LEU A 168 -6.14 14.68 -10.64
C LEU A 168 -5.12 14.96 -9.52
N SER A 169 -4.17 14.04 -9.29
CA SER A 169 -3.13 14.24 -8.27
C SER A 169 -2.18 15.37 -8.63
N VAL A 170 -1.84 15.52 -9.92
CA VAL A 170 -1.02 16.63 -10.41
C VAL A 170 -1.82 17.92 -10.51
N GLU A 171 -3.08 17.87 -10.95
CA GLU A 171 -4.00 19.01 -10.95
C GLU A 171 -4.24 19.59 -9.54
N GLN A 172 -4.16 18.77 -8.49
CA GLN A 172 -4.21 19.25 -7.10
C GLN A 172 -2.94 20.02 -6.68
N ILE A 173 -1.79 19.68 -7.26
CA ILE A 173 -0.50 20.33 -6.97
C ILE A 173 -0.35 21.60 -7.82
N GLU A 174 -0.73 21.53 -9.09
CA GLU A 174 -0.68 22.62 -10.05
C GLU A 174 -2.05 22.82 -10.70
N PRO A 175 -2.96 23.57 -10.04
CA PRO A 175 -4.31 23.81 -10.56
C PRO A 175 -4.30 24.48 -11.94
N GLY A 176 -5.05 23.93 -12.88
CA GLY A 176 -5.10 24.36 -14.27
C GLY A 176 -4.11 23.67 -15.20
N SER A 177 -3.27 22.76 -14.67
CA SER A 177 -2.35 21.95 -15.48
C SER A 177 -3.08 20.92 -16.34
N ILE A 178 -4.24 20.42 -15.88
CA ILE A 178 -5.07 19.49 -16.63
C ILE A 178 -6.42 20.14 -16.99
N PRO A 179 -6.81 20.18 -18.28
CA PRO A 179 -8.12 20.65 -18.67
C PRO A 179 -9.24 19.82 -18.02
N LEU A 180 -10.18 20.48 -17.34
CA LEU A 180 -11.31 19.81 -16.67
C LEU A 180 -12.11 18.91 -17.62
N GLU A 181 -12.23 19.31 -18.89
CA GLU A 181 -12.96 18.52 -19.87
C GLU A 181 -12.27 17.19 -20.23
N GLU A 182 -10.94 17.12 -20.17
CA GLU A 182 -10.22 15.84 -20.34
C GLU A 182 -10.52 14.89 -19.18
N LEU A 183 -10.54 15.41 -17.95
CA LEU A 183 -10.90 14.66 -16.74
C LEU A 183 -12.34 14.14 -16.82
N ARG A 184 -13.29 14.99 -17.24
CA ARG A 184 -14.69 14.59 -17.46
C ARG A 184 -14.81 13.55 -18.57
N ALA A 185 -14.06 13.68 -19.66
CA ALA A 185 -14.11 12.75 -20.77
C ALA A 185 -13.59 11.35 -20.39
N LEU A 186 -12.55 11.27 -19.56
CA LEU A 186 -12.09 10.03 -18.93
C LEU A 186 -13.14 9.46 -17.96
N GLY A 187 -13.75 10.32 -17.13
CA GLY A 187 -14.86 9.93 -16.26
C GLY A 187 -16.01 9.29 -17.04
N ARG A 188 -16.43 9.90 -18.16
CA ARG A 188 -17.49 9.37 -19.04
C ARG A 188 -17.12 8.01 -19.63
N PHE A 189 -15.85 7.76 -19.95
CA PHE A 189 -15.41 6.43 -20.37
C PHE A 189 -15.53 5.40 -19.23
N VAL A 190 -15.15 5.75 -18.00
CA VAL A 190 -15.34 4.85 -16.84
C VAL A 190 -16.83 4.54 -16.63
N LEU A 191 -17.73 5.53 -16.76
CA LEU A 191 -19.18 5.30 -16.71
C LEU A 191 -19.65 4.36 -17.82
N PHE A 192 -19.15 4.54 -19.05
CA PHE A 192 -19.46 3.70 -20.20
C PHE A 192 -19.05 2.23 -20.00
N MET A 193 -17.98 1.99 -19.24
CA MET A 193 -17.49 0.66 -18.87
C MET A 193 -18.31 0.02 -17.74
N GLN A 194 -19.18 0.76 -17.05
CA GLN A 194 -19.99 0.21 -15.95
C GLN A 194 -21.20 -0.59 -16.46
N LYS A 195 -21.37 -1.78 -15.89
CA LYS A 195 -22.52 -2.67 -16.13
C LYS A 195 -23.70 -2.25 -15.24
N PRO A 196 -24.96 -2.57 -15.62
CA PRO A 196 -26.13 -2.20 -14.83
C PRO A 196 -26.15 -2.70 -13.38
N ASP A 197 -25.46 -3.79 -13.06
CA ASP A 197 -25.37 -4.34 -11.70
C ASP A 197 -24.34 -3.64 -10.79
N GLY A 198 -23.59 -2.68 -11.35
CA GLY A 198 -22.53 -1.92 -10.69
C GLY A 198 -21.13 -2.47 -10.92
N SER A 199 -20.99 -3.67 -11.49
CA SER A 199 -19.68 -4.19 -11.92
C SER A 199 -19.18 -3.47 -13.18
N PHE A 200 -17.99 -3.80 -13.66
CA PHE A 200 -17.44 -3.21 -14.87
C PHE A 200 -17.03 -4.27 -15.90
N PHE A 201 -16.95 -3.85 -17.16
CA PHE A 201 -16.09 -4.51 -18.15
C PHE A 201 -14.62 -4.17 -17.84
N ALA A 202 -13.70 -5.13 -17.97
CA ALA A 202 -12.29 -4.85 -17.72
C ALA A 202 -11.59 -4.23 -18.93
N ASP A 203 -11.90 -4.71 -20.14
CA ASP A 203 -11.20 -4.34 -21.36
C ASP A 203 -12.16 -3.75 -22.41
N TYR A 204 -11.65 -2.76 -23.15
CA TYR A 204 -12.30 -2.14 -24.30
C TYR A 204 -11.34 -2.15 -25.49
N TYR A 205 -11.84 -2.60 -26.64
CA TYR A 205 -11.13 -2.54 -27.90
C TYR A 205 -11.79 -1.48 -28.79
N PRO A 206 -11.02 -0.51 -29.33
CA PRO A 206 -11.55 0.56 -30.18
C PRO A 206 -11.99 0.07 -31.57
N ASP A 207 -11.70 -1.18 -31.94
CA ASP A 207 -12.25 -1.80 -33.12
C ASP A 207 -13.71 -2.27 -32.89
N ALA A 208 -14.26 -3.04 -33.83
CA ALA A 208 -15.64 -3.52 -33.75
C ALA A 208 -15.93 -4.43 -32.54
N ARG A 209 -14.92 -4.87 -31.76
CA ARG A 209 -15.13 -5.69 -30.55
C ARG A 209 -15.75 -4.87 -29.40
N GLY A 210 -15.40 -3.59 -29.26
CA GLY A 210 -15.93 -2.76 -28.19
C GLY A 210 -15.59 -3.29 -26.78
N ARG A 211 -16.59 -3.26 -25.87
CA ARG A 211 -16.44 -3.75 -24.49
C ARG A 211 -16.40 -5.28 -24.46
N ASP A 212 -15.34 -5.85 -23.89
CA ASP A 212 -15.17 -7.31 -23.81
C ASP A 212 -16.01 -7.88 -22.64
N PRO A 213 -17.02 -8.73 -22.91
CA PRO A 213 -17.90 -9.28 -21.88
C PRO A 213 -17.22 -10.29 -20.96
N ASP A 214 -16.15 -10.95 -21.42
CA ASP A 214 -15.47 -12.04 -20.74
C ASP A 214 -14.26 -11.56 -19.94
N ALA A 215 -13.73 -10.38 -20.27
CA ALA A 215 -12.63 -9.75 -19.55
C ALA A 215 -13.07 -9.32 -18.14
N ILE A 216 -12.44 -9.93 -17.13
CA ILE A 216 -12.61 -9.61 -15.72
C ILE A 216 -11.24 -9.26 -15.13
N SER A 217 -11.19 -8.18 -14.35
CA SER A 217 -10.00 -7.80 -13.59
C SER A 217 -10.35 -7.66 -12.12
N LEU A 218 -9.44 -8.15 -11.29
CA LEU A 218 -9.59 -8.11 -9.85
C LEU A 218 -9.53 -6.69 -9.28
N TYR A 219 -8.59 -5.88 -9.76
CA TYR A 219 -8.23 -4.60 -9.15
C TYR A 219 -8.82 -3.39 -9.87
N TYR A 220 -9.12 -3.50 -11.17
CA TYR A 220 -9.60 -2.38 -11.97
C TYR A 220 -10.90 -1.75 -11.45
N PRO A 221 -11.87 -2.50 -10.89
CA PRO A 221 -13.05 -1.88 -10.29
C PRO A 221 -12.73 -0.93 -9.14
N GLY A 222 -11.75 -1.25 -8.30
CA GLY A 222 -11.29 -0.40 -7.19
C GLY A 222 -10.57 0.85 -7.70
N GLU A 223 -9.67 0.69 -8.68
CA GLU A 223 -8.96 1.79 -9.33
C GLU A 223 -9.92 2.78 -10.01
N ALA A 224 -10.92 2.26 -10.72
CA ALA A 224 -11.96 3.07 -11.36
C ALA A 224 -12.82 3.82 -10.34
N ALA A 225 -13.23 3.15 -9.26
CA ALA A 225 -13.99 3.79 -8.19
C ALA A 225 -13.19 4.92 -7.52
N LEU A 226 -11.90 4.69 -7.25
CA LEU A 226 -11.00 5.71 -6.70
C LEU A 226 -10.89 6.93 -7.63
N GLY A 227 -10.65 6.71 -8.93
CA GLY A 227 -10.57 7.78 -9.92
C GLY A 227 -11.85 8.62 -10.02
N LEU A 228 -13.02 7.96 -10.00
CA LEU A 228 -14.31 8.65 -10.00
C LEU A 228 -14.56 9.47 -8.73
N LEU A 229 -14.15 8.98 -7.55
CA LEU A 229 -14.28 9.73 -6.30
C LEU A 229 -13.39 10.97 -6.29
N MET A 230 -12.14 10.84 -6.77
CA MET A 230 -11.25 12.00 -6.93
C MET A 230 -11.80 12.99 -7.95
N LEU A 231 -12.47 12.52 -9.01
CA LEU A 231 -13.13 13.39 -9.98
C LEU A 231 -14.32 14.12 -9.34
N TYR A 232 -15.13 13.44 -8.52
CA TYR A 232 -16.22 14.07 -7.77
C TYR A 232 -15.72 15.18 -6.84
N GLU A 233 -14.60 14.97 -6.15
CA GLU A 233 -13.98 16.00 -5.29
C GLU A 233 -13.60 17.27 -6.07
N LYS A 234 -13.18 17.13 -7.34
CA LYS A 234 -12.82 18.25 -8.21
C LYS A 234 -14.04 18.87 -8.92
N ASP A 235 -14.99 18.04 -9.31
CA ASP A 235 -16.18 18.38 -10.10
C ASP A 235 -17.39 17.61 -9.55
N PRO A 236 -18.14 18.18 -8.59
CA PRO A 236 -19.14 17.45 -7.81
C PRO A 236 -20.43 17.16 -8.61
N GLN A 237 -20.31 16.24 -9.57
CA GLN A 237 -21.44 15.69 -10.33
C GLN A 237 -21.85 14.34 -9.75
N SER A 238 -23.15 14.17 -9.54
CA SER A 238 -23.71 12.97 -8.90
C SER A 238 -23.38 11.68 -9.64
N ASP A 239 -23.22 11.72 -10.96
CA ASP A 239 -22.90 10.55 -11.77
C ASP A 239 -21.56 9.91 -11.37
N TRP A 240 -20.54 10.71 -11.02
CA TRP A 240 -19.24 10.22 -10.57
C TRP A 240 -19.34 9.48 -9.23
N LEU A 241 -19.97 10.14 -8.24
CA LEU A 241 -20.18 9.56 -6.91
C LEU A 241 -21.03 8.30 -6.97
N HIS A 242 -22.16 8.33 -7.69
CA HIS A 242 -23.08 7.20 -7.77
C HIS A 242 -22.45 6.01 -8.49
N ALA A 243 -21.64 6.23 -9.52
CA ALA A 243 -20.94 5.13 -10.19
C ALA A 243 -19.88 4.49 -9.29
N ALA A 244 -19.08 5.28 -8.58
CA ALA A 244 -18.13 4.74 -7.59
C ALA A 244 -18.85 3.97 -6.48
N ALA A 245 -19.96 4.51 -5.96
CA ALA A 245 -20.80 3.87 -4.96
C ALA A 245 -21.35 2.51 -5.43
N ARG A 246 -21.87 2.44 -6.66
CA ARG A 246 -22.35 1.17 -7.25
C ARG A 246 -21.24 0.13 -7.39
N ALA A 247 -20.03 0.56 -7.76
CA ALA A 247 -18.87 -0.31 -7.89
C ALA A 247 -18.47 -0.94 -6.55
N ILE A 248 -18.28 -0.13 -5.52
CA ILE A 248 -17.92 -0.63 -4.19
C ILE A 248 -19.05 -1.48 -3.60
N ALA A 249 -20.30 -1.07 -3.78
CA ALA A 249 -21.45 -1.86 -3.35
C ALA A 249 -21.53 -3.21 -4.08
N TYR A 250 -21.21 -3.26 -5.38
CA TYR A 250 -21.13 -4.52 -6.12
C TYR A 250 -20.06 -5.44 -5.53
N LEU A 251 -18.83 -4.95 -5.33
CA LEU A 251 -17.73 -5.72 -4.73
C LEU A 251 -18.11 -6.24 -3.34
N ALA A 252 -18.74 -5.41 -2.51
CA ALA A 252 -19.19 -5.77 -1.17
C ALA A 252 -20.29 -6.84 -1.17
N ARG A 253 -21.16 -6.85 -2.20
CA ARG A 253 -22.22 -7.85 -2.37
C ARG A 253 -21.68 -9.16 -2.94
N SER A 254 -20.87 -9.10 -4.00
CA SER A 254 -20.35 -10.28 -4.69
C SER A 254 -19.42 -11.14 -3.83
N ARG A 255 -18.73 -10.50 -2.87
CA ARG A 255 -17.83 -11.18 -1.92
C ARG A 255 -18.53 -11.65 -0.64
N ARG A 256 -19.83 -11.36 -0.47
CA ARG A 256 -20.56 -11.69 0.76
C ARG A 256 -20.62 -13.21 0.95
N GLY A 257 -20.13 -13.69 2.10
CA GLY A 257 -20.12 -15.11 2.45
C GLY A 257 -18.99 -15.92 1.80
N ALA A 258 -18.13 -15.30 0.99
CA ALA A 258 -16.93 -15.94 0.47
C ALA A 258 -15.94 -16.21 1.64
N ALA A 259 -15.43 -17.44 1.70
CA ALA A 259 -14.45 -17.85 2.71
C ALA A 259 -13.10 -17.16 2.54
N GLN A 260 -12.74 -16.87 1.29
CA GLN A 260 -11.55 -16.11 0.93
C GLN A 260 -11.95 -14.98 0.00
N VAL A 261 -11.32 -13.83 0.19
CA VAL A 261 -11.41 -12.70 -0.73
C VAL A 261 -10.01 -12.29 -1.14
N GLU A 262 -9.93 -11.36 -2.06
CA GLU A 262 -8.65 -10.84 -2.52
C GLU A 262 -8.20 -9.68 -1.64
N ALA A 263 -6.89 -9.49 -1.51
CA ALA A 263 -6.27 -8.36 -0.81
C ALA A 263 -6.41 -7.05 -1.62
N ASP A 264 -7.65 -6.66 -1.88
CA ASP A 264 -8.06 -5.58 -2.76
C ASP A 264 -7.89 -4.20 -2.10
N HIS A 265 -6.65 -3.75 -2.04
CA HIS A 265 -6.27 -2.46 -1.45
C HIS A 265 -6.90 -1.26 -2.17
N TRP A 266 -7.09 -1.32 -3.49
CA TRP A 266 -7.75 -0.26 -4.24
C TRP A 266 -9.21 -0.08 -3.82
N ALA A 267 -9.94 -1.18 -3.57
CA ALA A 267 -11.28 -1.09 -3.01
C ALA A 267 -11.29 -0.46 -1.61
N LEU A 268 -10.27 -0.71 -0.77
CA LEU A 268 -10.14 -0.07 0.54
C LEU A 268 -9.82 1.42 0.43
N LEU A 269 -8.91 1.82 -0.47
CA LEU A 269 -8.60 3.22 -0.77
C LEU A 269 -9.84 3.98 -1.28
N ALA A 270 -10.59 3.39 -2.21
CA ALA A 270 -11.84 3.94 -2.69
C ALA A 270 -12.90 4.02 -1.56
N THR A 271 -13.01 2.99 -0.72
CA THR A 271 -13.94 2.98 0.41
C THR A 271 -13.61 4.09 1.41
N ALA A 272 -12.33 4.36 1.69
CA ALA A 272 -11.92 5.43 2.58
C ALA A 272 -12.39 6.82 2.11
N ARG A 273 -12.32 7.09 0.80
CA ARG A 273 -12.83 8.36 0.22
C ARG A 273 -14.35 8.39 0.11
N LEU A 274 -14.99 7.25 -0.15
CA LEU A 274 -16.44 7.12 -0.23
C LEU A 274 -17.13 7.19 1.14
N TRP A 275 -16.44 6.76 2.20
CA TRP A 275 -16.99 6.65 3.55
C TRP A 275 -17.71 7.92 4.05
N PRO A 276 -17.11 9.13 3.98
CA PRO A 276 -17.80 10.36 4.38
C PRO A 276 -18.97 10.76 3.46
N LEU A 277 -18.99 10.26 2.22
CA LEU A 277 -19.97 10.61 1.18
C LEU A 277 -21.11 9.58 1.04
N ARG A 278 -21.09 8.51 1.83
CA ARG A 278 -22.02 7.37 1.71
C ARG A 278 -23.50 7.76 1.81
N ASP A 279 -23.79 8.81 2.58
CA ASP A 279 -25.15 9.29 2.84
C ASP A 279 -25.66 10.21 1.70
N GLU A 280 -24.74 10.76 0.88
CA GLU A 280 -25.05 11.53 -0.34
C GLU A 280 -25.36 10.64 -1.56
N CYS A 281 -25.05 9.34 -1.46
CA CYS A 281 -25.28 8.38 -2.55
C CYS A 281 -26.78 8.12 -2.78
N SER A 282 -27.15 7.71 -3.99
CA SER A 282 -28.51 7.29 -4.34
C SER A 282 -28.56 5.83 -4.84
N PRO A 283 -29.15 4.90 -4.06
CA PRO A 283 -29.57 5.06 -2.66
C PRO A 283 -28.35 5.23 -1.72
N PRO A 284 -28.53 5.77 -0.50
CA PRO A 284 -27.47 5.84 0.49
C PRO A 284 -26.85 4.48 0.76
N LEU A 285 -25.53 4.43 0.92
CA LEU A 285 -24.81 3.18 1.19
C LEU A 285 -24.80 2.85 2.68
N PRO A 286 -25.34 1.69 3.10
CA PRO A 286 -25.34 1.32 4.51
C PRO A 286 -23.92 1.18 5.06
N PRO A 287 -23.58 1.82 6.20
CA PRO A 287 -22.27 1.70 6.85
C PRO A 287 -21.83 0.25 7.04
N GLU A 288 -22.75 -0.63 7.43
CA GLU A 288 -22.49 -2.05 7.71
C GLU A 288 -22.08 -2.81 6.45
N THR A 289 -22.50 -2.36 5.25
CA THR A 289 -22.10 -2.98 3.99
C THR A 289 -20.64 -2.68 3.68
N LEU A 290 -20.23 -1.42 3.83
CA LEU A 290 -18.87 -0.98 3.60
C LEU A 290 -17.92 -1.53 4.67
N GLN A 291 -18.30 -1.44 5.95
CA GLN A 291 -17.52 -1.97 7.07
C GLN A 291 -17.32 -3.48 6.95
N ARG A 292 -18.39 -4.26 6.72
CA ARG A 292 -18.26 -5.71 6.55
C ARG A 292 -17.27 -6.06 5.44
N HIS A 293 -17.38 -5.40 4.29
CA HIS A 293 -16.50 -5.67 3.16
C HIS A 293 -15.04 -5.30 3.47
N ALA A 294 -14.82 -4.16 4.12
CA ALA A 294 -13.48 -3.75 4.55
C ALA A 294 -12.88 -4.71 5.58
N VAL A 295 -13.64 -5.08 6.61
CA VAL A 295 -13.23 -6.06 7.63
C VAL A 295 -12.91 -7.41 6.99
N GLN A 296 -13.68 -7.86 6.00
CA GLN A 296 -13.43 -9.10 5.28
C GLN A 296 -12.07 -9.08 4.56
N ILE A 297 -11.74 -7.98 3.85
CA ILE A 297 -10.44 -7.82 3.19
C ILE A 297 -9.32 -7.74 4.23
N CYS A 298 -9.49 -6.94 5.30
CA CYS A 298 -8.47 -6.80 6.34
C CYS A 298 -8.17 -8.15 7.00
N ARG A 299 -9.19 -8.92 7.40
CA ARG A 299 -9.02 -10.24 7.99
C ARG A 299 -8.32 -11.20 7.03
N GLN A 300 -8.68 -11.23 5.74
CA GLN A 300 -7.96 -12.02 4.76
C GLN A 300 -6.46 -11.70 4.70
N ILE A 301 -6.09 -10.41 4.78
CA ILE A 301 -4.68 -9.98 4.79
C ILE A 301 -3.98 -10.51 6.06
N LEU A 302 -4.62 -10.38 7.22
CA LEU A 302 -4.09 -10.83 8.51
C LEU A 302 -4.02 -12.37 8.60
N ASP A 303 -5.01 -13.09 8.09
CA ASP A 303 -5.02 -14.55 8.00
C ASP A 303 -3.89 -15.04 7.08
N THR A 304 -3.63 -14.33 5.97
CA THR A 304 -2.49 -14.62 5.10
C THR A 304 -1.17 -14.44 5.86
N ARG A 305 -1.03 -13.35 6.62
CA ARG A 305 0.13 -13.10 7.49
C ARG A 305 0.31 -14.21 8.54
N ASP A 306 -0.78 -14.66 9.16
CA ASP A 306 -0.73 -15.64 10.25
C ASP A 306 -0.43 -17.06 9.75
N ALA A 307 -0.77 -17.35 8.49
CA ALA A 307 -0.38 -18.59 7.83
C ALA A 307 1.10 -18.63 7.41
N ILE A 308 1.83 -17.51 7.45
CA ILE A 308 3.26 -17.46 7.10
C ILE A 308 4.07 -18.18 8.18
N SER A 309 4.96 -19.08 7.73
CA SER A 309 5.86 -19.85 8.57
C SER A 309 7.32 -19.73 8.11
N GLY A 310 8.24 -20.18 8.95
CA GLY A 310 9.67 -20.13 8.65
C GLY A 310 10.29 -18.73 8.79
N PRO A 311 11.53 -18.54 8.31
CA PRO A 311 12.31 -17.32 8.53
C PRO A 311 11.63 -16.03 8.04
N ILE A 312 10.83 -16.12 6.97
CA ILE A 312 10.14 -14.95 6.40
C ILE A 312 9.14 -14.32 7.39
N ARG A 313 8.54 -15.10 8.31
CA ARG A 313 7.59 -14.63 9.33
C ARG A 313 8.18 -13.56 10.25
N GLU A 314 9.49 -13.63 10.50
CA GLU A 314 10.18 -12.70 11.40
C GLU A 314 10.47 -11.35 10.72
N THR A 315 10.46 -11.31 9.38
CA THR A 315 10.85 -10.13 8.60
C THR A 315 9.80 -9.01 8.60
N GLY A 316 8.52 -9.34 8.82
CA GLY A 316 7.40 -8.40 8.66
C GLY A 316 6.75 -8.44 7.26
N CYS A 317 7.25 -9.27 6.34
CA CYS A 317 6.61 -9.53 5.05
C CYS A 317 5.20 -10.10 5.23
N LEU A 318 4.27 -9.73 4.34
CA LEU A 318 2.87 -10.18 4.36
C LEU A 318 2.57 -11.22 3.29
N THR A 319 3.61 -11.82 2.69
CA THR A 319 3.49 -12.97 1.79
C THR A 319 4.53 -14.05 2.13
N PRO A 320 4.21 -15.34 1.90
CA PRO A 320 5.14 -16.44 2.21
C PRO A 320 6.37 -16.48 1.30
N ASP A 321 6.32 -15.80 0.15
CA ASP A 321 7.35 -15.77 -0.88
C ASP A 321 8.28 -14.55 -0.81
N GLY A 322 8.14 -13.70 0.21
CA GLY A 322 9.03 -12.56 0.44
C GLY A 322 8.84 -11.39 -0.52
N ARG A 323 7.73 -11.32 -1.25
CA ARG A 323 7.49 -10.26 -2.24
C ARG A 323 7.17 -8.91 -1.59
N THR A 324 7.78 -7.86 -2.14
CA THR A 324 7.68 -6.48 -1.62
C THR A 324 6.41 -5.78 -2.07
N CYS A 325 6.08 -5.78 -3.35
CA CYS A 325 4.89 -5.11 -3.89
C CYS A 325 3.58 -5.64 -3.27
N PRO A 326 3.31 -6.96 -3.22
CA PRO A 326 2.14 -7.49 -2.51
C PRO A 326 2.10 -7.17 -1.01
N THR A 327 3.26 -7.00 -0.37
CA THR A 327 3.34 -6.54 1.02
C THR A 327 2.96 -5.06 1.13
N ALA A 328 3.50 -4.23 0.24
CA ALA A 328 3.22 -2.80 0.18
C ALA A 328 1.73 -2.52 -0.10
N THR A 329 1.13 -3.17 -1.11
CA THR A 329 -0.30 -3.00 -1.40
C THR A 329 -1.18 -3.38 -0.21
N ARG A 330 -0.80 -4.42 0.54
CA ARG A 330 -1.52 -4.81 1.77
C ARG A 330 -1.41 -3.73 2.84
N VAL A 331 -0.24 -3.12 3.01
CA VAL A 331 -0.05 -1.97 3.91
C VAL A 331 -0.96 -0.81 3.50
N GLU A 332 -1.00 -0.44 2.22
CA GLU A 332 -1.88 0.63 1.73
C GLU A 332 -3.36 0.35 2.05
N GLY A 333 -3.83 -0.86 1.75
CA GLY A 333 -5.21 -1.23 2.02
C GLY A 333 -5.55 -1.20 3.51
N LEU A 334 -4.67 -1.77 4.34
CA LEU A 334 -4.82 -1.78 5.80
C LEU A 334 -4.79 -0.37 6.39
N ALA A 335 -3.89 0.50 5.91
CA ALA A 335 -3.80 1.89 6.32
C ALA A 335 -5.07 2.67 5.95
N ALA A 336 -5.58 2.49 4.73
CA ALA A 336 -6.84 3.07 4.30
C ALA A 336 -8.02 2.61 5.17
N ALA A 337 -8.07 1.33 5.56
CA ALA A 337 -9.13 0.82 6.43
C ALA A 337 -9.15 1.49 7.82
N LEU A 338 -7.99 1.82 8.38
CA LEU A 338 -7.91 2.48 9.69
C LEU A 338 -8.57 3.87 9.73
N THR A 339 -8.75 4.53 8.58
CA THR A 339 -9.35 5.88 8.53
C THR A 339 -10.87 5.87 8.71
N PHE A 340 -11.52 4.72 8.51
CA PHE A 340 -12.98 4.61 8.56
C PHE A 340 -13.51 3.43 9.37
N LEU A 341 -12.68 2.45 9.73
CA LEU A 341 -13.11 1.39 10.64
C LEU A 341 -13.49 1.97 12.01
N PRO A 342 -14.65 1.60 12.57
CA PRO A 342 -15.15 2.15 13.84
C PRO A 342 -14.31 1.70 15.04
N ASP A 343 -14.32 2.48 16.12
CA ASP A 343 -13.50 2.20 17.30
C ASP A 343 -13.92 0.96 18.10
N ASP A 344 -15.13 0.43 17.89
CA ASP A 344 -15.58 -0.85 18.45
C ASP A 344 -14.87 -2.07 17.81
N GLU A 345 -14.21 -1.89 16.66
CA GLU A 345 -13.26 -2.86 16.08
C GLU A 345 -11.84 -2.70 16.67
N ALA A 346 -11.71 -2.29 17.95
CA ALA A 346 -10.44 -1.97 18.60
C ALA A 346 -9.37 -3.06 18.43
N THR A 347 -9.71 -4.33 18.68
CA THR A 347 -8.77 -5.45 18.54
C THR A 347 -8.25 -5.60 17.11
N LEU A 348 -9.14 -5.45 16.12
CA LEU A 348 -8.76 -5.52 14.70
C LEU A 348 -7.88 -4.33 14.34
N ARG A 349 -8.27 -3.11 14.74
CA ARG A 349 -7.51 -1.88 14.48
C ARG A 349 -6.09 -1.95 15.06
N ASP A 350 -5.94 -2.47 16.27
CA ASP A 350 -4.62 -2.64 16.89
C ASP A 350 -3.76 -3.69 16.19
N ASP A 351 -4.37 -4.79 15.75
CA ASP A 351 -3.65 -5.80 14.97
C ASP A 351 -3.21 -5.28 13.60
N ILE A 352 -4.06 -4.48 12.97
CA ILE A 352 -3.73 -3.77 11.73
C ILE A 352 -2.53 -2.83 11.96
N ARG A 353 -2.54 -1.97 12.99
CA ARG A 353 -1.44 -1.04 13.29
C ARG A 353 -0.10 -1.76 13.49
N ARG A 354 -0.08 -2.83 14.31
CA ARG A 354 1.13 -3.62 14.52
C ARG A 354 1.62 -4.29 13.24
N THR A 355 0.70 -4.75 12.41
CA THR A 355 1.02 -5.35 11.10
C THR A 355 1.67 -4.36 10.17
N ILE A 356 1.07 -3.16 10.04
CA ILE A 356 1.62 -2.09 9.20
C ILE A 356 3.02 -1.70 9.69
N ALA A 357 3.21 -1.51 10.99
CA ALA A 357 4.51 -1.12 11.54
C ALA A 357 5.62 -2.13 11.20
N ARG A 358 5.34 -3.45 11.32
CA ARG A 358 6.30 -4.50 10.96
C ARG A 358 6.54 -4.56 9.44
N ALA A 359 5.49 -4.45 8.65
CA ALA A 359 5.58 -4.48 7.19
C ALA A 359 6.30 -3.24 6.62
N ALA A 360 6.12 -2.06 7.21
CA ALA A 360 6.89 -0.86 6.87
C ALA A 360 8.38 -1.08 7.17
N GLY A 361 8.71 -1.69 8.31
CA GLY A 361 10.08 -2.10 8.64
C GLY A 361 10.68 -3.04 7.58
N PHE A 362 9.90 -4.02 7.12
CA PHE A 362 10.30 -4.92 6.03
C PHE A 362 10.62 -4.15 4.73
N LEU A 363 9.72 -3.25 4.30
CA LEU A 363 9.89 -2.45 3.09
C LEU A 363 11.15 -1.57 3.17
N ILE A 364 11.34 -0.87 4.30
CA ILE A 364 12.55 -0.06 4.57
C ILE A 364 13.81 -0.94 4.54
N SER A 365 13.75 -2.15 5.11
CA SER A 365 14.91 -3.05 5.09
C SER A 365 15.21 -3.62 3.70
N SER A 366 14.19 -3.75 2.84
CA SER A 366 14.35 -4.26 1.46
C SER A 366 14.92 -3.22 0.50
N GLN A 367 14.82 -1.92 0.83
CA GLN A 367 15.26 -0.84 -0.04
C GLN A 367 16.77 -0.87 -0.28
N ILE A 368 17.15 -0.73 -1.54
CA ILE A 368 18.54 -0.68 -1.98
C ILE A 368 19.17 0.61 -1.46
N ARG A 369 20.28 0.50 -0.74
CA ARG A 369 20.86 1.63 0.00
C ARG A 369 21.89 2.44 -0.76
N GLN A 370 22.52 1.84 -1.77
CA GLN A 370 23.68 2.42 -2.45
C GLN A 370 23.75 1.96 -3.92
N GLY A 371 24.55 2.67 -4.71
CA GLY A 371 24.76 2.36 -6.12
C GLY A 371 23.71 2.96 -7.04
N PRO A 372 23.69 2.56 -8.32
CA PRO A 372 22.83 3.17 -9.35
C PRO A 372 21.33 2.96 -9.08
N HIS A 373 20.98 1.96 -8.26
CA HIS A 373 19.60 1.67 -7.90
C HIS A 373 19.24 2.08 -6.46
N ALA A 374 20.02 2.96 -5.83
CA ALA A 374 19.71 3.46 -4.49
C ALA A 374 18.29 4.05 -4.43
N GLY A 375 17.52 3.66 -3.41
CA GLY A 375 16.11 4.01 -3.28
C GLY A 375 15.14 3.02 -3.93
N GLY A 376 15.62 2.18 -4.84
CA GLY A 376 14.83 1.13 -5.50
C GLY A 376 14.40 0.04 -4.53
N ILE A 377 13.29 -0.63 -4.88
CA ILE A 377 12.67 -1.71 -4.10
C ILE A 377 12.67 -2.98 -4.96
N PRO A 378 13.39 -4.04 -4.57
CA PRO A 378 13.42 -5.28 -5.33
C PRO A 378 12.07 -5.99 -5.26
N GLY A 379 11.74 -6.84 -6.24
CA GLY A 379 10.46 -7.57 -6.26
C GLY A 379 10.26 -8.56 -5.11
N ALA A 380 11.35 -9.08 -4.54
CA ALA A 380 11.35 -9.95 -3.37
C ALA A 380 12.63 -9.83 -2.53
N VAL A 381 12.59 -10.33 -1.30
CA VAL A 381 13.79 -10.51 -0.46
C VAL A 381 14.09 -12.00 -0.33
N GLU A 382 15.31 -12.41 -0.67
CA GLU A 382 15.77 -13.78 -0.45
C GLU A 382 16.13 -14.01 1.02
N VAL A 383 15.41 -14.91 1.68
CA VAL A 383 15.61 -15.21 3.11
C VAL A 383 16.47 -16.48 3.32
N SER A 384 16.74 -17.29 2.28
CA SER A 384 17.70 -18.40 2.34
C SER A 384 18.39 -18.70 1.00
N ARG A 385 19.71 -18.95 1.04
CA ARG A 385 20.54 -19.30 -0.13
C ARG A 385 20.19 -20.65 -0.78
N GLU A 386 19.44 -21.52 -0.11
CA GLU A 386 19.06 -22.84 -0.63
C GLU A 386 17.96 -22.78 -1.70
N SER A 387 17.24 -21.66 -1.79
CA SER A 387 16.23 -21.41 -2.82
C SER A 387 16.82 -20.98 -4.18
N ALA A 388 18.14 -20.77 -4.27
CA ALA A 388 18.85 -20.27 -5.44
C ALA A 388 19.08 -21.31 -6.56
N SER A 389 18.28 -22.38 -6.66
CA SER A 389 18.54 -23.49 -7.59
C SER A 389 17.42 -23.75 -8.61
N THR A 390 17.08 -22.72 -9.39
CA THR A 390 16.69 -22.95 -10.79
C THR A 390 17.45 -21.96 -11.67
N ARG A 391 18.47 -22.44 -12.39
CA ARG A 391 19.44 -21.63 -13.16
C ARG A 391 18.86 -20.89 -14.38
N ASP A 392 17.56 -21.05 -14.65
CA ASP A 392 16.91 -20.56 -15.87
C ASP A 392 15.82 -19.48 -15.63
N ARG A 393 15.69 -18.94 -14.41
CA ARG A 393 14.78 -17.82 -14.14
C ARG A 393 15.50 -16.72 -13.37
N VAL A 394 15.47 -15.50 -13.90
CA VAL A 394 15.91 -14.32 -13.18
C VAL A 394 15.04 -14.18 -11.92
N SER A 395 15.69 -14.02 -10.76
CA SER A 395 15.00 -13.99 -9.47
C SER A 395 14.28 -12.65 -9.27
N HIS A 396 13.06 -12.69 -8.74
CA HIS A 396 12.34 -11.47 -8.36
C HIS A 396 13.12 -10.58 -7.36
N SER A 397 14.12 -11.15 -6.66
CA SER A 397 15.03 -10.41 -5.77
C SER A 397 16.03 -9.50 -6.48
N THR A 398 16.22 -9.73 -7.79
CA THR A 398 17.20 -9.02 -8.63
C THR A 398 16.57 -8.05 -9.61
N GLU A 399 15.25 -7.93 -9.62
CA GLU A 399 14.52 -6.97 -10.44
C GLU A 399 13.90 -5.86 -9.58
N ILE A 400 13.81 -4.67 -10.18
CA ILE A 400 13.07 -3.53 -9.68
C ILE A 400 12.08 -3.15 -10.77
N ARG A 401 10.79 -3.32 -10.48
CA ARG A 401 9.72 -2.84 -11.35
C ARG A 401 9.14 -1.56 -10.76
N ILE A 402 8.70 -0.66 -11.62
CA ILE A 402 8.21 0.66 -11.21
C ILE A 402 7.12 0.59 -10.12
N ASP A 403 6.22 -0.39 -10.20
CA ASP A 403 5.12 -0.56 -9.25
C ASP A 403 5.61 -1.05 -7.88
N TYR A 404 6.79 -1.68 -7.79
CA TYR A 404 7.38 -2.08 -6.51
C TYR A 404 7.76 -0.85 -5.70
N VAL A 405 8.41 0.12 -6.36
CA VAL A 405 8.82 1.39 -5.75
C VAL A 405 7.59 2.25 -5.47
N GLN A 406 6.66 2.34 -6.43
CA GLN A 406 5.39 3.06 -6.28
C GLN A 406 4.63 2.63 -5.02
N HIS A 407 4.29 1.33 -4.92
CA HIS A 407 3.45 0.86 -3.83
C HIS A 407 4.18 0.96 -2.48
N ALA A 408 5.49 0.69 -2.44
CA ALA A 408 6.28 0.87 -1.22
C ALA A 408 6.32 2.34 -0.77
N LEU A 409 6.52 3.28 -1.71
CA LEU A 409 6.48 4.72 -1.43
C LEU A 409 5.12 5.14 -0.87
N SER A 410 4.02 4.76 -1.53
CA SER A 410 2.66 5.04 -1.08
C SER A 410 2.34 4.43 0.29
N ALA A 411 2.79 3.20 0.55
CA ALA A 411 2.62 2.51 1.83
C ALA A 411 3.35 3.22 2.98
N LEU A 412 4.60 3.65 2.75
CA LEU A 412 5.41 4.32 3.77
C LEU A 412 4.86 5.71 4.09
N ILE A 413 4.43 6.47 3.08
CA ILE A 413 3.79 7.79 3.30
C ILE A 413 2.51 7.62 4.15
N GLN A 414 1.63 6.69 3.79
CA GLN A 414 0.40 6.44 4.55
C GLN A 414 0.68 6.00 5.99
N TRP A 415 1.70 5.17 6.20
CA TRP A 415 2.08 4.76 7.55
C TRP A 415 2.60 5.93 8.39
N GLU A 416 3.44 6.79 7.81
CA GLU A 416 3.92 8.00 8.48
C GLU A 416 2.77 8.92 8.90
N GLU A 417 1.82 9.17 8.01
CA GLU A 417 0.65 10.02 8.28
C GLU A 417 -0.19 9.47 9.44
N LEU A 418 -0.39 8.15 9.49
CA LEU A 418 -1.11 7.47 10.56
C LEU A 418 -0.38 7.53 11.89
N ALA A 419 0.94 7.29 11.89
CA ALA A 419 1.76 7.37 13.10
C ALA A 419 1.74 8.79 13.67
N ALA A 420 1.90 9.81 12.82
CA ALA A 420 1.84 11.21 13.24
C ALA A 420 0.45 11.61 13.77
N ALA A 421 -0.64 11.01 13.25
CA ALA A 421 -1.99 11.26 13.76
C ALA A 421 -2.22 10.64 15.15
N ALA A 422 -1.66 9.46 15.41
CA ALA A 422 -1.72 8.81 16.71
C ALA A 422 -0.99 9.64 17.79
N ASP A 423 0.23 10.09 17.51
CA ASP A 423 1.03 10.91 18.43
C ASP A 423 0.31 12.21 18.82
N ARG A 424 -0.38 12.86 17.87
CA ARG A 424 -1.19 14.06 18.14
C ARG A 424 -2.40 13.76 19.03
N SER A 425 -3.00 12.59 18.90
CA SER A 425 -4.15 12.18 19.72
C SER A 425 -3.75 11.84 21.16
N GLU A 426 -2.61 11.16 21.34
CA GLU A 426 -2.05 10.86 22.66
C GLU A 426 -1.65 12.14 23.39
N ASN A 427 -0.89 13.03 22.74
CA ASN A 427 -0.52 14.32 23.34
C ASN A 427 -1.73 15.16 23.76
N ARG A 428 -2.82 15.14 23.00
CA ARG A 428 -4.06 15.86 23.36
C ARG A 428 -4.76 15.24 24.58
N ALA A 429 -4.72 13.91 24.73
CA ALA A 429 -5.27 13.22 25.89
C ALA A 429 -4.45 13.51 27.16
N THR A 430 -3.12 13.49 27.08
CA THR A 430 -2.22 13.77 28.22
C THR A 430 -2.39 15.21 28.73
N VAL A 431 -2.44 16.20 27.81
CA VAL A 431 -2.66 17.61 28.17
C VAL A 431 -4.05 17.83 28.79
N SER A 432 -5.06 17.04 28.42
CA SER A 432 -6.39 17.13 29.03
C SER A 432 -6.41 16.55 30.45
N ALA A 433 -5.68 15.45 30.68
CA ALA A 433 -5.56 14.80 31.99
C ALA A 433 -4.68 15.57 33.00
N GLU A 434 -3.73 16.40 32.53
CA GLU A 434 -2.92 17.28 33.39
C GLU A 434 -3.63 18.59 33.80
N ASN A 435 -4.73 18.93 33.11
CA ASN A 435 -5.54 20.13 33.37
C ASN A 435 -6.84 19.84 34.16
N GLU A 436 -7.07 18.58 34.56
CA GLU A 436 -8.08 18.13 35.52
C GLU A 436 -7.45 17.84 36.88
#